data_AF-W4S218-F1
#
_entry.id   AF-W4S218-F1
#
_cell.length_a   1.000
_cell.length_b   1.000
_cell.length_c   1.000
_cell.angle_alpha   90.00
_cell.angle_beta   90.00
_cell.angle_gamma   90.00
#
_symmetry.space_group_name_H-M   'P 1'
#
loop_
_entity.id
_entity.type
_entity.pdbx_description
1 polymer ?
#
loop_
_entity_poly.entity_id
_entity_poly.type
_entity_poly.pdbx_seq_one_letter_code
_entity_poly.pdbx_strand_id
1 'polypeptide(L)'
;MSAVEPQLLPVRTLRPVFVLAAMVVCTFALLVSLFPLEAGRVLLDAQTWASRNVGWYYLLAMTVYLVFVLGVALSSYGNIKLGADHDEPEFSYLSWAGMLFAAGISITLFFFCVSEPLTHYLQPPQGGTGSGEASARQAMQLLFLHWGLHGWGVFALAAMALAYFAFRHNLPLALRSALYPLIGKRMNGPIGYTVDALGIVATVFGLGADMGFGVLHLNAGLSA
;
A
#
# COMPACT_ATOMS: atom_id res chain seq x y z
N MET A 1 37.43 20.29 13.91
CA MET A 1 36.73 19.15 14.52
C MET A 1 36.49 18.12 13.42
N SER A 2 37.30 17.06 13.39
CA SER A 2 37.07 15.92 12.50
C SER A 2 35.74 15.27 12.89
N ALA A 3 34.78 15.23 11.97
CA ALA A 3 33.56 14.47 12.17
C ALA A 3 33.93 13.03 12.52
N VAL A 4 33.51 12.56 13.69
CA VAL A 4 33.59 11.14 14.03
C VAL A 4 32.63 10.45 13.08
N GLU A 5 33.16 9.80 12.05
CA GLU A 5 32.37 8.96 11.16
C GLU A 5 31.67 7.92 12.05
N PRO A 6 30.33 7.88 12.09
CA PRO A 6 29.63 6.92 12.92
C PRO A 6 30.05 5.54 12.45
N GLN A 7 30.58 4.73 13.37
CA GLN A 7 30.88 3.33 13.10
C GLN A 7 29.59 2.65 12.66
N LEU A 8 29.40 2.50 11.34
CA LEU A 8 28.26 1.80 10.77
C LEU A 8 28.38 0.35 11.20
N LEU A 9 27.59 -0.03 12.22
CA LEU A 9 27.42 -1.42 12.61
C LEU A 9 27.10 -2.22 11.35
N PRO A 10 27.66 -3.44 11.20
CA PRO A 10 27.42 -4.24 10.00
C PRO A 10 25.90 -4.44 9.84
N VAL A 11 25.38 -4.11 8.66
CA VAL A 11 23.97 -4.31 8.32
C VAL A 11 23.67 -5.80 8.46
N ARG A 12 22.82 -6.16 9.43
CA ARG A 12 22.44 -7.55 9.69
C ARG A 12 21.03 -7.80 9.18
N THR A 13 20.91 -8.70 8.20
CA THR A 13 19.61 -9.18 7.73
C THR A 13 18.94 -10.02 8.82
N LEU A 14 17.66 -9.74 9.07
CA LEU A 14 16.81 -10.59 9.91
C LEU A 14 16.48 -11.89 9.16
N ARG A 15 17.35 -12.89 9.31
CA ARG A 15 17.27 -14.17 8.58
C ARG A 15 15.89 -14.83 8.62
N PRO A 16 15.17 -14.92 9.76
CA PRO A 16 13.84 -15.55 9.78
C PRO A 16 12.84 -14.85 8.87
N VAL A 17 12.85 -13.51 8.87
CA VAL A 17 11.97 -12.68 8.04
C VAL A 17 12.32 -12.86 6.56
N PHE A 18 13.61 -12.77 6.24
CA PHE A 18 14.09 -12.91 4.86
C PHE A 18 13.77 -14.29 4.28
N VAL A 19 14.09 -15.37 5.01
CA VAL A 19 13.88 -16.75 4.54
C VAL A 19 12.39 -17.03 4.36
N LEU A 20 11.54 -16.59 5.30
CA LEU A 20 10.09 -16.78 5.19
C LEU A 20 9.52 -16.04 3.97
N ALA A 21 9.84 -14.75 3.81
CA ALA A 21 9.36 -13.97 2.68
C ALA A 21 9.88 -14.50 1.34
N ALA A 22 11.18 -14.80 1.24
CA ALA A 22 11.79 -15.34 0.03
C ALA A 22 11.19 -16.71 -0.34
N MET A 23 11.00 -17.60 0.63
CA MET A 23 10.37 -18.90 0.39
C MET A 23 8.96 -18.74 -0.17
N VAL A 24 8.13 -17.86 0.41
CA VAL A 24 6.76 -17.62 -0.07
C VAL A 24 6.76 -17.03 -1.48
N VAL A 25 7.55 -15.97 -1.71
CA VAL A 25 7.63 -15.29 -3.02
C VAL A 25 8.17 -16.22 -4.10
N CYS A 26 9.29 -16.90 -3.87
CA CYS A 26 9.91 -17.77 -4.86
C CYS A 26 9.03 -18.99 -5.16
N THR A 27 8.39 -19.58 -4.15
CA THR A 27 7.47 -20.71 -4.37
C THR A 27 6.25 -20.26 -5.18
N PHE A 28 5.67 -19.11 -4.84
CA PHE A 28 4.55 -18.55 -5.61
C PHE A 28 4.95 -18.28 -7.07
N ALA A 29 6.06 -17.59 -7.29
CA ALA A 29 6.56 -17.28 -8.62
C ALA A 29 6.83 -18.56 -9.44
N LEU A 30 7.41 -19.58 -8.82
CA LEU A 30 7.68 -20.87 -9.46
C LEU A 30 6.37 -21.58 -9.84
N LEU A 31 5.39 -21.66 -8.93
CA LEU A 31 4.12 -22.32 -9.19
C LEU A 31 3.32 -21.64 -10.31
N VAL A 32 3.22 -20.31 -10.29
CA VAL A 32 2.53 -19.54 -11.32
C VAL A 32 3.24 -19.67 -12.68
N SER A 33 4.57 -19.75 -12.68
CA SER A 33 5.37 -19.89 -13.91
C SER A 33 5.27 -21.30 -14.50
N LEU A 34 5.21 -22.35 -13.67
CA LEU A 34 5.09 -23.75 -14.13
C LEU A 34 3.66 -24.12 -14.54
N PHE A 35 2.64 -23.53 -13.91
CA PHE A 35 1.23 -23.87 -14.13
C PHE A 35 0.35 -22.62 -14.35
N PRO A 36 0.60 -21.81 -15.38
CA PRO A 36 -0.01 -20.48 -15.52
C PRO A 36 -1.54 -20.52 -15.67
N LEU A 37 -2.09 -21.45 -16.46
CA LEU A 37 -3.54 -21.55 -16.68
C LEU A 37 -4.28 -21.96 -15.41
N GLU A 38 -3.78 -22.98 -14.72
CA GLU A 38 -4.40 -23.48 -13.49
C GLU A 38 -4.25 -22.47 -12.35
N ALA A 39 -3.07 -21.85 -12.21
CA ALA A 39 -2.84 -20.78 -11.25
C ALA A 39 -3.79 -19.59 -11.51
N GLY A 40 -3.97 -19.18 -12.77
CA GLY A 40 -4.92 -18.13 -13.15
C GLY A 40 -6.35 -18.46 -12.73
N ARG A 41 -6.81 -19.69 -12.97
CA ARG A 41 -8.14 -20.15 -12.54
C ARG A 41 -8.31 -20.09 -11.02
N VAL A 42 -7.38 -20.70 -10.29
CA VAL A 42 -7.43 -20.75 -8.82
C VAL A 42 -7.39 -19.35 -8.20
N LEU A 43 -6.56 -18.45 -8.73
CA LEU A 43 -6.46 -17.07 -8.25
C LEU A 43 -7.74 -16.27 -8.54
N LEU A 44 -8.36 -16.45 -9.70
CA LEU A 44 -9.65 -15.81 -10.03
C LEU A 44 -10.80 -16.35 -9.16
N ASP A 45 -10.81 -17.64 -8.88
CA ASP A 45 -11.79 -18.26 -7.97
C ASP A 45 -11.62 -17.71 -6.55
N ALA A 46 -10.37 -17.61 -6.07
CA ALA A 46 -10.05 -17.01 -4.78
C ALA A 46 -10.43 -15.53 -4.71
N GLN A 47 -10.14 -14.74 -5.75
CA GLN A 47 -10.56 -13.34 -5.86
C GLN A 47 -12.09 -13.21 -5.82
N THR A 48 -12.80 -14.02 -6.60
CA THR A 48 -14.27 -14.00 -6.65
C THR A 48 -14.87 -14.36 -5.30
N TRP A 49 -14.32 -15.38 -4.64
CA TRP A 49 -14.72 -15.75 -3.28
C TRP A 49 -14.46 -14.60 -2.30
N ALA A 50 -13.29 -13.96 -2.35
CA ALA A 50 -12.96 -12.86 -1.47
C ALA A 50 -13.92 -11.67 -1.68
N SER A 51 -14.13 -11.24 -2.92
CA SER A 51 -15.04 -10.14 -3.25
C SER A 51 -16.47 -10.39 -2.73
N ARG A 52 -16.97 -11.62 -2.83
CA ARG A 52 -18.32 -11.98 -2.36
C ARG A 52 -18.46 -12.06 -0.85
N ASN A 53 -17.44 -12.59 -0.15
CA ASN A 53 -17.56 -12.93 1.28
C ASN A 53 -16.94 -11.87 2.21
N VAL A 54 -15.85 -11.23 1.80
CA VAL A 54 -15.10 -10.24 2.59
C VAL A 54 -15.14 -8.82 1.99
N GLY A 55 -15.85 -8.60 0.88
CA GLY A 55 -16.00 -7.28 0.26
C GLY A 55 -16.61 -6.22 1.19
N TRP A 56 -17.63 -6.58 1.98
CA TRP A 56 -18.25 -5.67 2.95
C TRP A 56 -17.25 -5.23 4.03
N TYR A 57 -16.43 -6.17 4.51
CA TYR A 57 -15.40 -5.91 5.51
C TYR A 57 -14.32 -4.99 4.95
N TYR A 58 -13.90 -5.22 3.72
CA TYR A 58 -12.92 -4.38 3.03
C TYR A 58 -13.39 -2.93 2.91
N LEU A 59 -14.63 -2.72 2.47
CA LEU A 59 -15.22 -1.37 2.37
C LEU A 59 -15.32 -0.69 3.74
N LEU A 60 -15.79 -1.42 4.76
CA LEU A 60 -15.86 -0.91 6.12
C LEU A 60 -14.48 -0.53 6.66
N ALA A 61 -13.46 -1.39 6.46
CA ALA A 61 -12.09 -1.13 6.89
C ALA A 61 -11.53 0.12 6.24
N MET A 62 -11.67 0.28 4.92
CA MET A 62 -11.23 1.47 4.18
C MET A 62 -11.87 2.75 4.72
N THR A 63 -13.18 2.74 4.96
CA THR A 63 -13.87 3.89 5.55
C THR A 63 -13.42 4.17 6.98
N VAL A 64 -13.27 3.14 7.81
CA VAL A 64 -12.79 3.29 9.20
C VAL A 64 -11.38 3.85 9.24
N TYR A 65 -10.47 3.40 8.37
CA TYR A 65 -9.12 3.92 8.29
C TYR A 65 -9.10 5.41 7.92
N LEU A 66 -9.89 5.80 6.92
CA LEU A 66 -10.03 7.20 6.51
C LEU A 66 -10.59 8.06 7.66
N VAL A 67 -11.69 7.64 8.28
CA VAL A 67 -12.30 8.36 9.41
C VAL A 67 -11.32 8.46 10.57
N PHE A 68 -10.56 7.41 10.86
CA PHE A 68 -9.56 7.41 11.92
C PHE A 68 -8.45 8.43 11.65
N VAL A 69 -7.83 8.42 10.46
CA VAL A 69 -6.73 9.36 10.17
C VAL A 69 -7.21 10.81 10.14
N LEU A 70 -8.41 11.07 9.62
CA LEU A 70 -9.02 12.40 9.68
C LEU A 70 -9.35 12.80 11.12
N GLY A 71 -9.85 11.88 11.92
CA GLY A 71 -10.11 12.09 13.35
C GLY A 71 -8.83 12.45 14.11
N VAL A 72 -7.72 11.74 13.86
CA VAL A 72 -6.42 12.07 14.45
C VAL A 72 -5.96 13.45 13.99
N ALA A 73 -6.00 13.73 12.69
CA ALA A 73 -5.56 15.00 12.11
C ALA A 73 -6.33 16.21 12.65
N LEU A 74 -7.63 16.07 12.89
CA LEU A 74 -8.50 17.13 13.42
C LEU A 74 -8.48 17.23 14.97
N SER A 75 -7.96 16.22 15.65
CA SER A 75 -7.86 16.17 17.11
C SER A 75 -6.57 16.82 17.64
N SER A 76 -6.45 16.93 18.96
CA SER A 76 -5.20 17.35 19.62
C SER A 76 -4.01 16.45 19.31
N TYR A 77 -4.24 15.18 18.93
CA TYR A 77 -3.18 14.25 18.54
C TYR A 77 -2.49 14.63 17.23
N GLY A 78 -3.17 15.36 16.34
CA GLY A 78 -2.57 15.88 15.10
C GLY A 78 -1.44 16.88 15.33
N ASN A 79 -1.35 17.47 16.53
CA ASN A 79 -0.27 18.39 16.90
C ASN A 79 1.01 17.68 17.39
N ILE A 80 0.99 16.34 17.52
CA ILE A 80 2.16 15.60 17.96
C ILE A 80 3.20 15.56 16.84
N LYS A 81 4.40 16.08 17.12
CA LYS A 81 5.55 15.98 16.21
C LYS A 81 6.00 14.52 16.06
N LEU A 82 6.24 14.10 14.82
CA LEU A 82 6.80 12.79 14.48
C LEU A 82 8.34 12.80 14.62
N GLY A 83 8.79 13.00 15.85
CA GLY A 83 10.18 13.20 16.26
C GLY A 83 10.25 13.66 17.71
N ALA A 84 11.40 14.12 18.17
CA ALA A 84 11.53 14.82 19.45
C ALA A 84 10.78 16.17 19.43
N ASP A 85 10.46 16.72 20.60
CA ASP A 85 9.68 17.98 20.70
C ASP A 85 10.41 19.18 20.06
N HIS A 86 11.75 19.13 20.05
CA HIS A 86 12.61 20.16 19.48
C HIS A 86 13.03 19.88 18.04
N ASP A 87 12.58 18.78 17.43
CA ASP A 87 12.90 18.48 16.03
C ASP A 87 12.18 19.46 15.10
N GLU A 88 12.88 19.78 14.01
CA GLU A 88 12.39 20.57 12.88
C GLU A 88 12.33 19.71 11.61
N PRO A 89 11.44 20.00 10.64
CA PRO A 89 11.37 19.24 9.40
C PRO A 89 12.70 19.27 8.63
N GLU A 90 13.21 18.09 8.25
CA GLU A 90 14.44 17.96 7.45
C GLU A 90 14.29 18.55 6.03
N PHE A 91 13.06 18.55 5.50
CA PHE A 91 12.75 19.02 4.16
C PHE A 91 11.83 20.23 4.21
N SER A 92 12.04 21.17 3.27
CA SER A 92 11.10 22.27 3.05
C SER A 92 9.72 21.72 2.67
N TYR A 93 8.66 22.46 2.97
CA TYR A 93 7.29 22.04 2.65
C TYR A 93 7.10 21.74 1.15
N LEU A 94 7.68 22.56 0.27
CA LEU A 94 7.59 22.36 -1.17
C LEU A 94 8.32 21.09 -1.62
N SER A 95 9.51 20.83 -1.06
CA SER A 95 10.26 19.59 -1.34
C SER A 95 9.50 18.36 -0.84
N TRP A 96 8.94 18.41 0.37
CA TRP A 96 8.13 17.34 0.94
C TRP A 96 6.88 17.05 0.09
N ALA A 97 6.14 18.08 -0.30
CA ALA A 97 4.97 17.94 -1.17
C ALA A 97 5.36 17.36 -2.54
N GLY A 98 6.50 17.77 -3.09
CA GLY A 98 7.06 17.22 -4.33
C GLY A 98 7.41 15.73 -4.23
N MET A 99 8.02 15.30 -3.12
CA MET A 99 8.30 13.89 -2.86
C MET A 99 7.02 13.06 -2.75
N LEU A 100 5.99 13.58 -2.07
CA LEU A 100 4.70 12.91 -1.95
C LEU A 100 4.01 12.75 -3.31
N PHE A 101 4.05 13.79 -4.15
CA PHE A 101 3.52 13.74 -5.51
C PHE A 101 4.28 12.71 -6.36
N ALA A 102 5.61 12.75 -6.36
CA ALA A 102 6.45 11.83 -7.12
C ALA A 102 6.22 10.36 -6.68
N ALA A 103 6.06 10.11 -5.39
CA ALA A 103 5.77 8.77 -4.87
C ALA A 103 4.36 8.26 -5.22
N GLY A 104 3.40 9.16 -5.46
CA GLY A 104 2.02 8.82 -5.80
C GLY A 104 1.78 8.46 -7.26
N ILE A 105 2.69 8.83 -8.17
CA ILE A 105 2.56 8.51 -9.59
C ILE A 105 3.15 7.12 -9.88
N SER A 106 2.29 6.18 -10.26
CA SER A 106 2.66 4.80 -10.61
C SER A 106 2.13 4.38 -11.98
N ILE A 107 2.59 3.23 -12.49
CA ILE A 107 2.13 2.66 -13.76
C ILE A 107 0.63 2.35 -13.69
N THR A 108 0.16 1.80 -12.57
CA THR A 108 -1.27 1.56 -12.34
C THR A 108 -2.10 2.83 -12.44
N LEU A 109 -1.61 3.98 -11.93
CA LEU A 109 -2.35 5.22 -12.03
C LEU A 109 -2.53 5.64 -13.50
N PHE A 110 -1.49 5.54 -14.32
CA PHE A 110 -1.59 5.83 -15.76
C PHE A 110 -2.51 4.87 -16.51
N PHE A 111 -2.52 3.60 -16.12
CA PHE A 111 -3.39 2.61 -16.74
C PHE A 111 -4.86 2.83 -16.37
N PHE A 112 -5.16 2.98 -15.09
CA PHE A 112 -6.53 3.04 -14.58
C PHE A 112 -7.17 4.42 -14.65
N CYS A 113 -6.40 5.51 -14.72
CA CYS A 113 -6.99 6.86 -14.85
C CYS A 113 -7.82 7.05 -16.13
N VAL A 114 -7.52 6.30 -17.19
CA VAL A 114 -8.30 6.29 -18.43
C VAL A 114 -9.21 5.07 -18.51
N SER A 115 -8.68 3.87 -18.24
CA SER A 115 -9.43 2.63 -18.48
C SER A 115 -10.61 2.45 -17.52
N GLU A 116 -10.46 2.81 -16.25
CA GLU A 116 -11.50 2.63 -15.24
C GLU A 116 -12.74 3.50 -15.50
N PRO A 117 -12.64 4.83 -15.66
CA PRO A 117 -13.82 5.66 -15.90
C PRO A 117 -14.47 5.34 -17.24
N LEU A 118 -13.68 4.98 -18.28
CA LEU A 118 -14.23 4.55 -19.56
C LEU A 118 -15.02 3.23 -19.41
N THR A 119 -14.48 2.27 -18.68
CA THR A 119 -15.15 0.99 -18.41
C THR A 119 -16.44 1.21 -17.63
N HIS A 120 -16.41 1.99 -16.55
CA HIS A 120 -17.60 2.29 -15.76
C HIS A 120 -18.63 3.17 -16.51
N TYR A 121 -18.18 3.97 -17.49
CA TYR A 121 -19.09 4.74 -18.34
C TYR A 121 -19.86 3.83 -19.31
N LEU A 122 -19.16 2.88 -19.95
CA LEU A 122 -19.74 1.94 -20.90
C LEU A 122 -20.53 0.81 -20.22
N GLN A 123 -20.11 0.41 -19.02
CA GLN A 123 -20.68 -0.69 -18.24
C GLN A 123 -20.88 -0.26 -16.77
N PRO A 124 -21.87 0.61 -16.48
CA PRO A 124 -22.09 1.16 -15.14
C PRO A 124 -22.47 0.07 -14.12
N PRO A 125 -21.74 -0.08 -12.99
CA PRO A 125 -21.94 -1.17 -12.03
C PRO A 125 -23.29 -1.20 -11.30
N GLN A 126 -23.98 -0.05 -11.19
CA GLN A 126 -25.27 0.07 -10.49
C GLN A 126 -26.47 0.02 -11.47
N GLY A 127 -26.23 -0.34 -12.73
CA GLY A 127 -27.24 -0.33 -13.78
C GLY A 127 -27.48 1.08 -14.35
N GLY A 128 -27.82 1.11 -15.64
CA GLY A 128 -28.01 2.32 -16.43
C GLY A 128 -27.98 1.98 -17.91
N THR A 129 -28.88 2.52 -18.71
CA THR A 129 -28.94 2.26 -20.16
C THR A 129 -27.88 3.09 -20.88
N GLY A 130 -26.65 2.57 -20.96
CA GLY A 130 -25.62 3.05 -21.89
C GLY A 130 -25.02 4.43 -21.59
N SER A 131 -24.43 5.01 -22.65
CA SER A 131 -23.54 6.18 -22.70
C SER A 131 -24.25 7.53 -22.40
N GLY A 132 -24.77 7.70 -21.19
CA GLY A 132 -25.49 8.92 -20.76
C GLY A 132 -24.79 9.71 -19.65
N GLU A 133 -25.29 10.91 -19.34
CA GLU A 133 -24.74 11.77 -18.28
C GLU A 133 -24.69 11.08 -16.91
N ALA A 134 -25.72 10.28 -16.59
CA ALA A 134 -25.77 9.52 -15.34
C ALA A 134 -24.61 8.52 -15.23
N SER A 135 -24.31 7.79 -16.31
CA SER A 135 -23.17 6.85 -16.38
C SER A 135 -21.83 7.57 -16.27
N ALA A 136 -21.70 8.76 -16.88
CA ALA A 136 -20.48 9.57 -16.78
C ALA A 136 -20.25 10.06 -15.34
N ARG A 137 -21.32 10.50 -14.68
CA ARG A 137 -21.28 10.93 -13.28
C ARG A 137 -20.87 9.77 -12.36
N GLN A 138 -21.47 8.59 -12.55
CA GLN A 138 -21.14 7.40 -11.76
C GLN A 138 -19.69 6.96 -11.98
N ALA A 139 -19.20 6.95 -13.23
CA ALA A 139 -17.82 6.60 -13.55
C ALA A 139 -16.81 7.47 -12.79
N MET A 140 -17.04 8.79 -12.78
CA MET A 140 -16.18 9.73 -12.05
C MET A 140 -16.29 9.56 -10.53
N GLN A 141 -17.49 9.27 -10.00
CA GLN A 141 -17.66 8.98 -8.56
C GLN A 141 -16.85 7.76 -8.12
N LEU A 142 -16.86 6.69 -8.92
CA LEU A 142 -16.08 5.47 -8.63
C LEU A 142 -14.58 5.73 -8.75
N LEU A 143 -14.14 6.46 -9.78
CA LEU A 143 -12.74 6.85 -9.93
C LEU A 143 -12.25 7.63 -8.69
N PHE A 144 -13.01 8.64 -8.22
CA PHE A 144 -12.64 9.39 -7.02
C PHE A 144 -12.74 8.56 -5.73
N LEU A 145 -13.61 7.54 -5.69
CA LEU A 145 -13.66 6.63 -4.56
C LEU A 145 -12.38 5.79 -4.47
N HIS A 146 -11.93 5.21 -5.59
CA HIS A 146 -10.76 4.33 -5.63
C HIS A 146 -9.42 5.08 -5.54
N TRP A 147 -9.30 6.23 -6.21
CA TRP A 147 -8.04 6.99 -6.32
C TRP A 147 -8.00 8.28 -5.49
N GLY A 148 -9.08 8.57 -4.76
CA GLY A 148 -9.16 9.71 -3.86
C GLY A 148 -8.86 9.34 -2.40
N LEU A 149 -9.58 9.97 -1.48
CA LEU A 149 -9.24 9.98 -0.05
C LEU A 149 -9.17 8.58 0.59
N HIS A 150 -9.97 7.61 0.14
CA HIS A 150 -9.97 6.26 0.74
C HIS A 150 -8.63 5.55 0.55
N GLY A 151 -8.07 5.57 -0.66
CA GLY A 151 -6.76 4.97 -0.93
C GLY A 151 -5.64 5.67 -0.14
N TRP A 152 -5.61 7.00 -0.17
CA TRP A 152 -4.65 7.79 0.61
C TRP A 152 -4.79 7.61 2.12
N GLY A 153 -5.99 7.37 2.62
CA GLY A 153 -6.26 7.15 4.05
C GLY A 153 -5.50 5.95 4.61
N VAL A 154 -5.37 4.86 3.83
CA VAL A 154 -4.61 3.68 4.25
C VAL A 154 -3.10 3.94 4.26
N PHE A 155 -2.60 4.65 3.27
CA PHE A 155 -1.20 5.07 3.25
C PHE A 155 -0.87 6.01 4.41
N ALA A 156 -1.74 6.98 4.69
CA ALA A 156 -1.61 7.87 5.82
C ALA A 156 -1.62 7.11 7.15
N LEU A 157 -2.50 6.10 7.31
CA LEU A 157 -2.55 5.26 8.50
C LEU A 157 -1.23 4.50 8.71
N ALA A 158 -0.75 3.82 7.67
CA ALA A 158 0.49 3.05 7.73
C ALA A 158 1.72 3.95 7.98
N ALA A 159 1.80 5.07 7.27
CA ALA A 159 2.88 6.05 7.42
C ALA A 159 2.89 6.66 8.82
N MET A 160 1.72 7.05 9.34
CA MET A 160 1.58 7.60 10.71
C MET A 160 2.02 6.58 11.76
N ALA A 161 1.59 5.33 11.65
CA ALA A 161 1.98 4.28 12.59
C ALA A 161 3.51 4.05 12.57
N LEU A 162 4.09 3.89 11.38
CA LEU A 162 5.53 3.67 11.23
C LEU A 162 6.35 4.86 11.70
N ALA A 163 6.00 6.08 11.28
CA ALA A 163 6.70 7.29 11.64
C ALA A 163 6.61 7.58 13.14
N TYR A 164 5.45 7.38 13.75
CA TYR A 164 5.27 7.57 15.18
C TYR A 164 6.17 6.63 15.98
N PHE A 165 6.18 5.33 15.70
CA PHE A 165 7.01 4.40 16.45
C PHE A 165 8.50 4.53 16.14
N ALA A 166 8.85 4.81 14.89
CA ALA A 166 10.25 4.96 14.50
C ALA A 166 10.87 6.24 15.04
N PHE A 167 10.22 7.39 14.84
CA PHE A 167 10.82 8.70 15.13
C PHE A 167 10.46 9.24 16.52
N ARG A 168 9.24 8.98 17.05
CA ARG A 168 8.87 9.43 18.40
C ARG A 168 9.33 8.47 19.49
N HIS A 169 9.29 7.16 19.22
CA HIS A 169 9.60 6.10 20.20
C HIS A 169 10.96 5.42 19.98
N ASN A 170 11.73 5.85 18.98
CA ASN A 170 13.04 5.28 18.66
C ASN A 170 13.01 3.75 18.47
N LEU A 171 11.92 3.22 17.91
CA LEU A 171 11.82 1.81 17.54
C LEU A 171 12.35 1.60 16.11
N PRO A 172 12.70 0.36 15.72
CA PRO A 172 13.11 0.08 14.34
C PRO A 172 12.03 0.52 13.34
N LEU A 173 12.44 1.10 12.20
CA LEU A 173 11.53 1.41 11.10
C LEU A 173 11.07 0.12 10.39
N ALA A 174 10.13 -0.59 11.03
CA ALA A 174 9.62 -1.89 10.61
C ALA A 174 8.14 -2.01 10.99
N LEU A 175 7.37 -2.77 10.20
CA LEU A 175 5.92 -2.96 10.42
C LEU A 175 5.63 -3.54 11.80
N ARG A 176 6.48 -4.46 12.29
CA ARG A 176 6.35 -5.01 13.65
C ARG A 176 6.37 -3.96 14.76
N SER A 177 6.97 -2.79 14.55
CA SER A 177 7.05 -1.74 15.57
C SER A 177 5.68 -1.13 15.88
N ALA A 178 4.76 -1.15 14.91
CA ALA A 178 3.37 -0.75 15.13
C ALA A 178 2.62 -1.69 16.10
N LEU A 179 3.12 -2.91 16.31
CA LEU A 179 2.55 -3.86 17.28
C LEU A 179 3.01 -3.61 18.71
N TYR A 180 4.02 -2.75 18.93
CA TYR A 180 4.62 -2.53 20.24
C TYR A 180 3.59 -2.18 21.34
N PRO A 181 2.56 -1.35 21.12
CA PRO A 181 1.56 -1.08 22.15
C PRO A 181 0.71 -2.30 22.53
N LEU A 182 0.52 -3.24 21.60
CA LEU A 182 -0.36 -4.41 21.78
C LEU A 182 0.37 -5.60 22.39
N ILE A 183 1.61 -5.85 21.96
CA ILE A 183 2.38 -7.05 22.34
C ILE A 183 3.72 -6.74 23.00
N GLY A 184 4.06 -5.46 23.16
CA GLY A 184 5.30 -5.00 23.79
C GLY A 184 6.54 -5.57 23.11
N LYS A 185 7.49 -6.02 23.93
CA LYS A 185 8.77 -6.61 23.48
C LYS A 185 8.61 -7.90 22.67
N ARG A 186 7.43 -8.55 22.67
CA ARG A 186 7.16 -9.76 21.87
C ARG A 186 7.16 -9.49 20.36
N MET A 187 7.19 -8.22 19.93
CA MET A 187 7.42 -7.86 18.53
C MET A 187 8.76 -8.39 17.99
N ASN A 188 9.78 -8.58 18.85
CA ASN A 188 11.07 -9.16 18.45
C ASN A 188 11.06 -10.71 18.45
N GLY A 189 9.88 -11.30 18.25
CA GLY A 189 9.66 -12.73 18.20
C GLY A 189 8.83 -13.15 16.99
N PRO A 190 8.32 -14.39 16.98
CA PRO A 190 7.66 -14.98 15.81
C PRO A 190 6.52 -14.11 15.26
N ILE A 191 5.68 -13.53 16.12
CA ILE A 191 4.53 -12.71 15.70
C ILE A 191 4.97 -11.49 14.89
N GLY A 192 5.96 -10.73 15.40
CA GLY A 192 6.44 -9.55 14.69
C GLY A 192 7.23 -9.91 13.42
N TYR A 193 7.98 -11.01 13.44
CA TYR A 193 8.69 -11.48 12.25
C TYR A 193 7.73 -11.95 11.14
N THR A 194 6.60 -12.56 11.50
CA THR A 194 5.55 -12.89 10.54
C THR A 194 4.96 -11.62 9.92
N VAL A 195 4.69 -10.58 10.71
CA VAL A 195 4.15 -9.31 10.18
C VAL A 195 5.15 -8.62 9.25
N ASP A 196 6.43 -8.56 9.61
CA ASP A 196 7.46 -8.02 8.73
C ASP A 196 7.56 -8.84 7.42
N ALA A 197 7.51 -10.18 7.50
CA ALA A 197 7.58 -11.05 6.34
C ALA A 197 6.36 -10.91 5.43
N LEU A 198 5.15 -10.85 5.99
CA LEU A 198 3.92 -10.58 5.24
C LEU A 198 3.95 -9.21 4.57
N GLY A 199 4.54 -8.21 5.23
CA GLY A 199 4.80 -6.91 4.63
C GLY A 199 5.66 -7.01 3.38
N ILE A 200 6.79 -7.71 3.45
CA ILE A 200 7.66 -7.94 2.28
C ILE A 200 6.90 -8.67 1.17
N VAL A 201 6.16 -9.74 1.50
CA VAL A 201 5.37 -10.50 0.51
C VAL A 201 4.34 -9.60 -0.17
N ALA A 202 3.59 -8.81 0.61
CA ALA A 202 2.59 -7.89 0.08
C ALA A 202 3.22 -6.82 -0.82
N THR A 203 4.35 -6.24 -0.43
CA THR A 203 5.08 -5.27 -1.24
C THR A 203 5.57 -5.88 -2.55
N VAL A 204 6.17 -7.08 -2.51
CA VAL A 204 6.69 -7.73 -3.73
C VAL A 204 5.56 -8.11 -4.68
N PHE A 205 4.43 -8.62 -4.18
CA PHE A 205 3.27 -8.93 -5.02
C PHE A 205 2.63 -7.66 -5.60
N GLY A 206 2.55 -6.58 -4.83
CA GLY A 206 2.09 -5.28 -5.32
C GLY A 206 2.97 -4.74 -6.45
N LEU A 207 4.30 -4.77 -6.26
CA LEU A 207 5.28 -4.38 -7.29
C LEU A 207 5.16 -5.27 -8.54
N GLY A 208 5.00 -6.58 -8.37
CA GLY A 208 4.84 -7.51 -9.48
C GLY A 208 3.58 -7.24 -10.31
N ALA A 209 2.46 -6.92 -9.67
CA ALA A 209 1.22 -6.55 -10.35
C ALA A 209 1.36 -5.24 -11.14
N ASP A 210 1.95 -4.21 -10.54
CA ASP A 210 2.20 -2.91 -11.20
C ASP A 210 3.12 -3.07 -12.42
N MET A 211 4.19 -3.86 -12.29
CA MET A 211 5.08 -4.20 -13.41
C MET A 211 4.35 -4.97 -14.51
N GLY A 212 3.42 -5.85 -14.17
CA GLY A 212 2.58 -6.58 -15.13
C GLY A 212 1.77 -5.64 -16.03
N PHE A 213 1.12 -4.63 -15.45
CA PHE A 213 0.45 -3.58 -16.24
C PHE A 213 1.43 -2.80 -17.12
N GLY A 214 2.64 -2.54 -16.64
CA GLY A 214 3.69 -1.87 -17.40
C GLY A 214 4.09 -2.65 -18.66
N VAL A 215 4.28 -3.96 -18.54
CA VAL A 215 4.58 -4.84 -19.68
C VAL A 215 3.44 -4.84 -20.70
N LEU A 216 2.18 -4.89 -20.24
CA LEU A 216 1.02 -4.81 -21.13
C LEU A 216 0.96 -3.48 -21.90
N HIS A 217 1.25 -2.36 -21.22
CA HIS A 217 1.24 -1.03 -21.84
C HIS A 217 2.37 -0.88 -22.87
N LEU A 218 3.59 -1.34 -22.55
CA LEU A 218 4.72 -1.33 -23.48
C LEU A 218 4.43 -2.18 -24.72
N ASN A 219 3.86 -3.37 -24.54
CA ASN A 219 3.50 -4.26 -25.65
C ASN A 219 2.44 -3.63 -26.56
N ALA A 220 1.39 -3.05 -25.98
CA ALA A 220 0.36 -2.33 -26.74
C ALA A 220 0.95 -1.17 -27.56
N GLY A 221 1.87 -0.40 -26.98
CA GLY A 221 2.53 0.71 -27.66
C GLY A 221 3.50 0.29 -28.77
N LEU A 222 4.20 -0.83 -28.61
CA LEU A 222 5.09 -1.39 -29.64
C LEU A 222 4.35 -2.09 -30.78
N SER A 223 3.14 -2.59 -30.50
CA SER A 223 2.29 -3.30 -31.47
C SER A 223 1.31 -2.39 -32.22
N ALA A 224 1.28 -1.09 -31.90
CA ALA A 224 0.48 -0.06 -32.56
C ALA A 224 1.23 0.55 -33.76
#